data_AF-A0A7R7IBQ7-F1
#
_entry.id   AF-A0A7R7IBQ7-F1
#
_cell.length_a   1.000
_cell.length_b   1.000
_cell.length_c   1.000
_cell.angle_alpha   90.00
_cell.angle_beta   90.00
_cell.angle_gamma   90.00
#
_symmetry.space_group_name_H-M   'P 1'
#
loop_
_entity.id
_entity.type
_entity.pdbx_description
1 polymer ?
#
loop_
_entity_poly.entity_id
_entity_poly.type
_entity_poly.pdbx_seq_one_letter_code
_entity_poly.pdbx_strand_id
1 'polypeptide(L)'
;MSNIIVEVNPQIELMNSILYTSNHGDLIHNSMGFNPMTDIETNYTRTIKEYFHPYREREIYSFIENLTLKGFFLGRPMELMCSVDEPPLLKHNYDISQLCRQLCGGEESINLLLNLLRKFSKEIDYMKFFEIAKSYYSDQVAAVQKHINKYPFVLIMEEFFGKKQHSYHYILTNLSKGSFGIHFKNRNKLDMFSVMSLFTVSDNEEENEFYRGALSTNVTIHEFAHPIINPLTEKNIELVKKYSEGYEWLKQYKQPNFQSGYGDWDECVNEYIVRAVAIYLAKKLGEKEYGNKHLKYDMKMGYRYLPALLDKFQYYEKHRDIYKMIDDFYSELVEVFAERV
;
A
#
# COMPACT_ATOMS: atom_id res chain seq x y z
N MET A 1 5.42 -22.01 9.80
CA MET A 1 5.27 -21.11 8.65
C MET A 1 4.90 -19.76 9.22
N SER A 2 5.45 -18.66 8.69
CA SER A 2 5.02 -17.33 9.13
C SER A 2 3.61 -17.09 8.58
N ASN A 3 2.66 -16.77 9.46
CA ASN A 3 1.29 -16.46 9.08
C ASN A 3 1.14 -14.94 8.93
N ILE A 4 0.22 -14.52 8.09
CA ILE A 4 -0.19 -13.12 7.97
C ILE A 4 -1.08 -12.78 9.17
N ILE A 5 -0.77 -11.67 9.84
CA ILE A 5 -1.53 -11.11 10.97
C ILE A 5 -2.58 -10.17 10.39
N VAL A 6 -3.85 -10.60 10.37
CA VAL A 6 -4.97 -9.76 9.93
C VAL A 6 -5.46 -8.92 11.10
N GLU A 7 -5.48 -7.60 10.96
CA GLU A 7 -5.82 -6.70 12.07
C GLU A 7 -6.48 -5.40 11.63
N VAL A 8 -7.16 -4.75 12.58
CA VAL A 8 -7.53 -3.33 12.50
C VAL A 8 -6.59 -2.61 13.44
N ASN A 9 -5.83 -1.67 12.92
CA ASN A 9 -4.73 -1.03 13.63
C ASN A 9 -5.17 0.34 14.20
N PRO A 10 -5.07 0.59 15.52
CA PRO A 10 -5.57 1.83 16.13
C PRO A 10 -4.81 3.09 15.68
N GLN A 11 -3.53 2.97 15.33
CA GLN A 11 -2.73 4.08 14.83
C GLN A 11 -3.27 4.55 13.47
N ILE A 12 -3.43 3.60 12.55
CA ILE A 12 -3.96 3.83 11.20
C ILE A 12 -5.40 4.35 11.26
N GLU A 13 -6.24 3.72 12.07
CA GLU A 13 -7.64 4.11 12.24
C GLU A 13 -7.78 5.54 12.80
N LEU A 14 -6.93 5.95 13.74
CA LEU A 14 -6.93 7.31 14.28
C LEU A 14 -6.62 8.33 13.19
N MET A 15 -5.54 8.10 12.45
CA MET A 15 -5.12 8.99 11.36
C MET A 15 -6.18 9.06 10.27
N ASN A 16 -6.68 7.92 9.80
CA ASN A 16 -7.73 7.87 8.79
C ASN A 16 -9.03 8.54 9.25
N SER A 17 -9.39 8.45 10.53
CA SER A 17 -10.55 9.16 11.07
C SER A 17 -10.39 10.68 11.02
N ILE A 18 -9.19 11.19 11.33
CA ILE A 18 -8.88 12.63 11.25
C ILE A 18 -8.87 13.07 9.79
N LEU A 19 -8.17 12.34 8.91
CA LEU A 19 -8.14 12.64 7.47
C LEU A 19 -9.55 12.68 6.87
N TYR A 20 -10.39 11.68 7.19
CA TYR A 20 -11.77 11.56 6.71
C TYR A 20 -12.68 12.69 7.19
N THR A 21 -12.42 13.24 8.38
CA THR A 21 -13.25 14.30 8.98
C THR A 21 -12.67 15.72 8.83
N SER A 22 -11.52 15.84 8.15
CA SER A 22 -10.86 17.09 7.76
C SER A 22 -11.14 17.47 6.31
N ASN A 23 -10.60 18.60 5.84
CA ASN A 23 -10.65 18.96 4.42
C ASN A 23 -9.64 18.19 3.55
N HIS A 24 -8.92 17.19 4.07
CA HIS A 24 -7.89 16.42 3.35
C HIS A 24 -8.37 15.92 1.97
N GLY A 25 -9.54 15.29 1.93
CA GLY A 25 -10.11 14.76 0.69
C GLY A 25 -10.37 15.84 -0.36
N ASP A 26 -10.94 16.97 0.07
CA ASP A 26 -11.27 18.10 -0.81
C ASP A 26 -10.01 18.81 -1.33
N LEU A 27 -8.99 18.98 -0.46
CA LEU A 27 -7.72 19.59 -0.85
C LEU A 27 -7.01 18.77 -1.94
N ILE A 28 -7.04 17.45 -1.84
CA ILE A 28 -6.43 16.56 -2.84
C ILE A 28 -7.28 16.50 -4.11
N HIS A 29 -8.60 16.46 -3.97
CA HIS A 29 -9.48 16.50 -5.14
C HIS A 29 -9.27 17.77 -5.96
N ASN A 30 -9.20 18.93 -5.30
CA ASN A 30 -9.00 20.22 -5.97
C ASN A 30 -7.62 20.35 -6.63
N SER A 31 -6.59 19.70 -6.09
CA SER A 31 -5.21 19.80 -6.60
C SER A 31 -4.85 18.70 -7.61
N MET A 32 -5.37 17.49 -7.44
CA MET A 32 -4.96 16.29 -8.19
C MET A 32 -6.11 15.57 -8.91
N GLY A 33 -7.36 15.97 -8.69
CA GLY A 33 -8.53 15.42 -9.39
C GLY A 33 -9.05 14.08 -8.84
N PHE A 34 -8.59 13.64 -7.66
CA PHE A 34 -9.09 12.43 -6.99
C PHE A 34 -9.25 12.65 -5.48
N ASN A 35 -10.12 11.86 -4.83
CA ASN A 35 -10.29 11.88 -3.38
C ASN A 35 -9.74 10.57 -2.79
N PRO A 36 -8.74 10.61 -1.89
CA PRO A 36 -8.18 9.40 -1.25
C PRO A 36 -9.02 8.89 -0.09
N MET A 37 -10.13 9.53 0.27
CA MET A 37 -11.03 9.08 1.32
C MET A 37 -12.30 8.46 0.74
N THR A 38 -12.95 7.60 1.51
CA THR A 38 -14.24 7.01 1.16
C THR A 38 -15.32 8.09 1.02
N ASP A 39 -16.14 7.96 -0.01
CA ASP A 39 -17.35 8.74 -0.27
C ASP A 39 -18.62 7.94 0.05
N ILE A 40 -18.47 6.70 0.53
CA ILE A 40 -19.58 5.80 0.83
C ILE A 40 -20.08 6.08 2.26
N GLU A 41 -21.34 6.49 2.38
CA GLU A 41 -21.97 6.65 3.69
C GLU A 41 -22.51 5.31 4.21
N THR A 42 -21.93 4.86 5.32
CA THR A 42 -22.34 3.69 6.09
C THR A 42 -22.59 4.07 7.55
N ASN A 43 -23.20 3.16 8.33
CA ASN A 43 -23.33 3.35 9.78
C ASN A 43 -21.98 3.60 10.45
N TYR A 44 -20.94 2.86 10.06
CA TYR A 44 -19.58 3.07 10.55
C TYR A 44 -19.05 4.48 10.24
N THR A 45 -19.13 4.92 8.97
CA THR A 45 -18.63 6.26 8.61
C THR A 45 -19.41 7.39 9.26
N ARG A 46 -20.71 7.18 9.54
CA ARG A 46 -21.54 8.14 10.28
C ARG A 46 -21.11 8.21 11.74
N THR A 47 -20.88 7.07 12.38
CA THR A 47 -20.35 7.00 13.75
C THR A 47 -19.00 7.71 13.88
N ILE A 48 -18.10 7.55 12.90
CA ILE A 48 -16.82 8.30 12.85
C ILE A 48 -17.10 9.82 12.76
N LYS A 49 -17.95 10.26 11.82
CA LYS A 49 -18.30 11.68 11.67
C LYS A 49 -18.89 12.26 12.96
N GLU A 50 -19.86 11.59 13.57
CA GLU A 50 -20.53 12.05 14.79
C GLU A 50 -19.57 12.17 15.97
N TYR A 51 -18.69 11.19 16.16
CA TYR A 51 -17.74 11.18 17.29
C TYR A 51 -16.66 12.26 17.16
N PHE A 52 -16.13 12.49 15.95
CA PHE A 52 -15.08 13.50 15.72
C PHE A 52 -15.62 14.92 15.50
N HIS A 53 -16.91 15.08 15.16
CA HIS A 53 -17.52 16.38 14.84
C HIS A 53 -17.28 17.48 15.89
N PRO A 54 -17.42 17.25 17.21
CA PRO A 54 -17.24 18.28 18.23
C PRO A 54 -15.80 18.82 18.32
N TYR A 55 -14.83 18.11 17.73
CA TYR A 55 -13.40 18.42 17.88
C TYR A 55 -12.75 18.93 16.59
N ARG A 56 -13.51 19.18 15.53
CA ARG A 56 -12.98 19.60 14.22
C ARG A 56 -12.26 20.95 14.20
N GLU A 57 -12.46 21.77 15.24
CA GLU A 57 -11.75 23.04 15.41
C GLU A 57 -10.42 22.91 16.19
N ARG A 58 -10.02 21.68 16.56
CA ARG A 58 -8.72 21.44 17.22
C ARG A 58 -7.57 21.63 16.24
N GLU A 59 -6.45 22.11 16.77
CA GLU A 59 -5.22 22.43 16.02
C GLU A 59 -4.72 21.28 15.12
N ILE A 60 -4.97 20.02 15.50
CA ILE A 60 -4.60 18.86 14.69
C ILE A 60 -5.21 18.89 13.27
N TYR A 61 -6.43 19.41 13.11
CA TYR A 61 -7.12 19.45 11.82
C TYR A 61 -6.45 20.44 10.86
N SER A 62 -6.24 21.69 11.31
CA SER A 62 -5.57 22.69 10.49
C SER A 62 -4.11 22.31 10.20
N PHE A 63 -3.45 21.62 11.14
CA PHE A 63 -2.09 21.12 10.93
C PHE A 63 -2.03 20.01 9.86
N ILE A 64 -2.93 19.01 9.92
CA ILE A 64 -3.04 17.95 8.91
C ILE A 64 -3.38 18.52 7.52
N GLU A 65 -4.27 19.49 7.45
CA GLU A 65 -4.63 20.15 6.18
C GLU A 65 -3.42 20.88 5.58
N ASN A 66 -2.59 21.54 6.41
CA ASN A 66 -1.34 22.14 5.94
C ASN A 66 -0.33 21.09 5.44
N LEU A 67 -0.19 19.97 6.14
CA LEU A 67 0.68 18.87 5.71
C LEU A 67 0.18 18.23 4.41
N THR A 68 -1.13 18.13 4.23
CA THR A 68 -1.75 17.60 3.00
C THR A 68 -1.27 18.38 1.78
N LEU A 69 -1.26 19.72 1.86
CA LEU A 69 -0.77 20.60 0.80
C LEU A 69 0.74 20.45 0.52
N LYS A 70 1.51 19.85 1.43
CA LYS A 70 2.95 19.58 1.31
C LYS A 70 3.27 18.16 0.84
N GLY A 71 2.26 17.34 0.57
CA GLY A 71 2.44 15.95 0.10
C GLY A 71 2.16 14.87 1.14
N PHE A 72 1.59 15.21 2.30
CA PHE A 72 1.20 14.23 3.32
C PHE A 72 -0.14 13.57 2.98
N PHE A 73 -0.14 12.68 2.00
CA PHE A 73 -1.33 11.94 1.54
C PHE A 73 -1.00 10.50 1.09
N LEU A 74 -2.03 9.72 0.75
CA LEU A 74 -1.92 8.31 0.33
C LEU A 74 -1.13 7.46 1.35
N GLY A 75 -0.02 6.84 0.95
CA GLY A 75 0.77 5.98 1.83
C GLY A 75 1.58 6.71 2.90
N ARG A 76 1.77 8.04 2.81
CA ARG A 76 2.65 8.77 3.75
C ARG A 76 2.09 8.81 5.18
N PRO A 77 0.80 9.16 5.41
CA PRO A 77 0.23 9.09 6.75
C PRO A 77 0.21 7.66 7.30
N MET A 78 0.01 6.66 6.42
CA MET A 78 0.00 5.25 6.81
C MET A 78 1.39 4.80 7.29
N GLU A 79 2.45 5.15 6.56
CA GLU A 79 3.83 4.85 6.94
C GLU A 79 4.18 5.47 8.30
N LEU A 80 3.82 6.73 8.54
CA LEU A 80 4.04 7.36 9.83
C LEU A 80 3.32 6.59 10.96
N MET A 81 2.06 6.21 10.75
CA MET A 81 1.29 5.51 11.79
C MET A 81 1.74 4.07 12.02
N CYS A 82 2.25 3.37 11.01
CA CYS A 82 2.91 2.07 11.22
C CYS A 82 4.26 2.19 11.95
N SER A 83 4.87 3.39 11.99
CA SER A 83 6.17 3.62 12.63
C SER A 83 6.11 3.81 14.15
N VAL A 84 4.91 3.89 14.75
CA VAL A 84 4.70 4.27 16.16
C VAL A 84 3.91 3.22 16.97
N ASP A 85 4.03 3.27 18.29
CA ASP A 85 3.24 2.45 19.22
C ASP A 85 1.79 2.95 19.35
N GLU A 86 0.99 2.26 20.18
CA GLU A 86 -0.45 2.52 20.30
C GLU A 86 -0.78 3.92 20.86
N PRO A 87 -1.90 4.53 20.44
CA PRO A 87 -2.43 5.69 21.13
C PRO A 87 -2.75 5.36 22.59
N PRO A 88 -2.58 6.31 23.52
CA PRO A 88 -2.22 7.71 23.29
C PRO A 88 -0.71 7.98 23.33
N LEU A 89 0.16 6.96 23.34
CA LEU A 89 1.59 7.15 23.50
C LEU A 89 2.30 7.53 22.19
N LEU A 90 1.96 6.86 21.08
CA LEU A 90 2.52 7.11 19.74
C LEU A 90 4.04 7.33 19.71
N LYS A 91 4.81 6.55 20.47
CA LYS A 91 6.29 6.58 20.48
C LYS A 91 6.83 5.93 19.23
N HIS A 92 7.92 6.47 18.68
CA HIS A 92 8.58 5.85 17.54
C HIS A 92 9.14 4.46 17.89
N ASN A 93 8.75 3.49 17.07
CA ASN A 93 9.29 2.14 17.04
C ASN A 93 10.20 1.93 15.82
N TYR A 94 9.94 2.65 14.73
CA TYR A 94 10.69 2.54 13.49
C TYR A 94 11.07 3.91 12.91
N ASP A 95 12.14 3.91 12.13
CA ASP A 95 12.51 5.04 11.27
C ASP A 95 11.66 5.04 9.99
N ILE A 96 10.98 6.15 9.72
CA ILE A 96 10.30 6.37 8.44
C ILE A 96 11.30 6.67 7.31
N SER A 97 10.89 6.44 6.07
CA SER A 97 11.66 6.75 4.88
C SER A 97 12.02 8.24 4.77
N GLN A 98 13.12 8.52 4.05
CA GLN A 98 13.53 9.89 3.77
C GLN A 98 12.43 10.68 3.03
N LEU A 99 11.75 10.05 2.07
CA LEU A 99 10.64 10.66 1.34
C LEU A 99 9.47 11.01 2.27
N CYS A 100 9.08 10.08 3.15
CA CYS A 100 8.06 10.36 4.16
C CYS A 100 8.48 11.54 5.04
N ARG A 101 9.72 11.56 5.53
CA ARG A 101 10.24 12.68 6.34
C ARG A 101 10.17 14.03 5.61
N GLN A 102 10.54 14.06 4.33
CA GLN A 102 10.50 15.28 3.53
C GLN A 102 9.07 15.79 3.32
N LEU A 103 8.15 14.92 2.90
CA LEU A 103 6.76 15.28 2.62
C LEU A 103 5.92 15.53 3.88
N CYS A 104 6.37 15.04 5.04
CA CYS A 104 5.84 15.43 6.35
C CYS A 104 6.34 16.80 6.84
N GLY A 105 7.17 17.53 6.07
CA GLY A 105 7.71 18.82 6.47
C GLY A 105 8.88 18.72 7.46
N GLY A 106 9.59 17.59 7.48
CA GLY A 106 10.77 17.37 8.33
C GLY A 106 10.46 16.87 9.74
N GLU A 107 11.53 16.61 10.48
CA GLU A 107 11.50 15.97 11.81
C GLU A 107 10.73 16.79 12.85
N GLU A 108 10.83 18.12 12.81
CA GLU A 108 10.08 19.01 13.72
C GLU A 108 8.58 18.90 13.49
N SER A 109 8.14 18.89 12.22
CA SER A 109 6.73 18.75 11.84
C SER A 109 6.16 17.39 12.25
N ILE A 110 6.94 16.31 12.11
CA ILE A 110 6.56 14.96 12.57
C ILE A 110 6.39 14.93 14.08
N ASN A 111 7.36 15.47 14.82
CA ASN A 111 7.30 15.50 16.28
C ASN A 111 6.10 16.35 16.77
N LEU A 112 5.81 17.46 16.09
CA LEU A 112 4.63 18.27 16.35
C LEU A 112 3.34 17.48 16.07
N LEU A 113 3.24 16.80 14.91
CA LEU A 113 2.09 15.98 14.55
C LEU A 113 1.81 14.92 15.62
N LEU A 114 2.83 14.15 16.01
CA LEU A 114 2.69 13.10 17.01
C LEU A 114 2.31 13.67 18.38
N ASN A 115 2.85 14.84 18.77
CA ASN A 115 2.44 15.51 20.01
C ASN A 115 0.98 15.93 20.00
N LEU A 116 0.51 16.49 18.87
CA LEU A 116 -0.90 16.86 18.70
C LEU A 116 -1.80 15.61 18.75
N LEU A 117 -1.43 14.53 18.06
CA LEU A 117 -2.17 13.26 18.08
C LEU A 117 -2.22 12.65 19.49
N ARG A 118 -1.13 12.65 20.25
CA ARG A 118 -1.10 12.17 21.64
C ARG A 118 -2.07 12.96 22.53
N LYS A 119 -2.06 14.30 22.40
CA LYS A 119 -2.94 15.19 23.17
C LYS A 119 -4.40 14.95 22.81
N PHE A 120 -4.68 14.91 21.51
CA PHE A 120 -6.02 14.72 20.96
C PHE A 120 -6.60 13.34 21.32
N SER A 121 -5.81 12.27 21.16
CA SER A 121 -6.19 10.90 21.52
C SER A 121 -6.61 10.78 22.99
N LYS A 122 -5.91 11.48 23.91
CA LYS A 122 -6.28 11.54 25.34
C LYS A 122 -7.54 12.35 25.57
N GLU A 123 -7.65 13.51 24.93
CA GLU A 123 -8.78 14.43 25.09
C GLU A 123 -10.11 13.75 24.78
N ILE A 124 -10.15 12.97 23.69
CA ILE A 124 -11.40 12.38 23.20
C ILE A 124 -11.68 10.99 23.80
N ASP A 125 -10.75 10.43 24.58
CA ASP A 125 -10.77 9.01 25.03
C ASP A 125 -10.80 8.05 23.83
N TYR A 126 -9.86 8.25 22.88
CA TYR A 126 -9.88 7.60 21.58
C TYR A 126 -9.86 6.07 21.66
N MET A 127 -9.09 5.47 22.56
CA MET A 127 -9.00 4.01 22.63
C MET A 127 -10.33 3.37 23.06
N LYS A 128 -11.15 4.06 23.84
CA LYS A 128 -12.50 3.60 24.15
C LYS A 128 -13.41 3.63 22.92
N PHE A 129 -13.29 4.68 22.09
CA PHE A 129 -13.98 4.74 20.82
C PHE A 129 -13.45 3.73 19.80
N PHE A 130 -12.15 3.45 19.80
CA PHE A 130 -11.54 2.50 18.89
C PHE A 130 -12.16 1.10 19.05
N GLU A 131 -12.51 0.67 20.27
CA GLU A 131 -13.23 -0.60 20.46
C GLU A 131 -14.60 -0.63 19.76
N ILE A 132 -15.28 0.52 19.69
CA ILE A 132 -16.53 0.68 18.93
C ILE A 132 -16.23 0.61 17.43
N ALA A 133 -15.26 1.39 16.95
CA ALA A 133 -14.85 1.41 15.54
C ALA A 133 -14.45 0.00 15.05
N LYS A 134 -13.62 -0.70 15.82
CA LYS A 134 -13.14 -2.06 15.56
C LYS A 134 -14.28 -3.06 15.41
N SER A 135 -15.37 -2.93 16.17
CA SER A 135 -16.50 -3.86 16.08
C SER A 135 -17.16 -3.88 14.70
N TYR A 136 -17.14 -2.76 13.96
CA TYR A 136 -17.67 -2.68 12.59
C TYR A 136 -16.89 -3.51 11.57
N TYR A 137 -15.67 -3.93 11.91
CA TYR A 137 -14.82 -4.73 11.03
C TYR A 137 -14.94 -6.24 11.27
N SER A 138 -15.71 -6.70 12.26
CA SER A 138 -15.70 -8.10 12.71
C SER A 138 -15.95 -9.11 11.56
N ASP A 139 -16.99 -8.89 10.76
CA ASP A 139 -17.31 -9.76 9.62
C ASP A 139 -16.27 -9.67 8.50
N GLN A 140 -15.73 -8.48 8.28
CA GLN A 140 -14.71 -8.23 7.26
C GLN A 140 -13.38 -8.89 7.62
N VAL A 141 -12.96 -8.81 8.89
CA VAL A 141 -11.79 -9.52 9.42
C VAL A 141 -11.96 -11.02 9.25
N ALA A 142 -13.14 -11.57 9.55
CA ALA A 142 -13.40 -13.00 9.36
C ALA A 142 -13.33 -13.41 7.88
N ALA A 143 -13.91 -12.61 6.97
CA ALA A 143 -13.85 -12.86 5.53
C ALA A 143 -12.42 -12.80 4.99
N VAL A 144 -11.66 -11.77 5.37
CA VAL A 144 -10.25 -11.61 4.98
C VAL A 144 -9.41 -12.74 5.56
N GLN A 145 -9.59 -13.11 6.82
CA GLN A 145 -8.84 -14.22 7.41
C GLN A 145 -9.10 -15.53 6.67
N LYS A 146 -10.36 -15.79 6.24
CA LYS A 146 -10.71 -16.94 5.40
C LYS A 146 -9.99 -16.88 4.04
N HIS A 147 -9.97 -15.71 3.39
CA HIS A 147 -9.27 -15.51 2.12
C HIS A 147 -7.75 -15.72 2.26
N ILE A 148 -7.12 -15.09 3.26
CA ILE A 148 -5.70 -15.24 3.56
C ILE A 148 -5.32 -16.70 3.86
N ASN A 149 -6.18 -17.45 4.54
CA ASN A 149 -5.94 -18.86 4.84
C ASN A 149 -6.18 -19.80 3.65
N LYS A 150 -6.82 -19.32 2.57
CA LYS A 150 -7.04 -20.12 1.35
C LYS A 150 -5.74 -20.39 0.59
N TYR A 151 -4.76 -19.48 0.68
CA TYR A 151 -3.53 -19.56 -0.09
C TYR A 151 -2.28 -19.44 0.78
N PRO A 152 -1.17 -20.12 0.42
CA PRO A 152 0.10 -19.99 1.11
C PRO A 152 0.88 -18.73 0.67
N PHE A 153 0.27 -17.55 0.80
CA PHE A 153 0.83 -16.25 0.33
C PHE A 153 2.27 -16.02 0.79
N VAL A 154 2.55 -16.20 2.08
CA VAL A 154 3.91 -15.98 2.62
C VAL A 154 4.90 -16.94 2.00
N LEU A 155 4.57 -18.23 1.93
CA LEU A 155 5.48 -19.24 1.39
C LEU A 155 5.82 -18.96 -0.08
N ILE A 156 4.81 -18.71 -0.92
CA ILE A 156 5.03 -18.47 -2.36
C ILE A 156 5.87 -17.19 -2.58
N MET A 157 5.66 -16.15 -1.77
CA MET A 157 6.43 -14.92 -1.85
C MET A 157 7.88 -15.13 -1.36
N GLU A 158 8.09 -15.79 -0.22
CA GLU A 158 9.43 -16.07 0.30
C GLU A 158 10.25 -16.94 -0.67
N GLU A 159 9.62 -17.95 -1.28
CA GLU A 159 10.24 -18.81 -2.29
C GLU A 159 10.60 -18.02 -3.56
N PHE A 160 9.68 -17.18 -4.04
CA PHE A 160 9.90 -16.36 -5.23
C PHE A 160 11.00 -15.32 -5.01
N PHE A 161 10.92 -14.50 -3.95
CA PHE A 161 11.91 -13.46 -3.68
C PHE A 161 13.24 -14.03 -3.15
N GLY A 162 13.25 -15.26 -2.66
CA GLY A 162 14.43 -15.93 -2.12
C GLY A 162 14.82 -15.45 -0.71
N LYS A 163 13.92 -14.75 -0.01
CA LYS A 163 14.17 -14.17 1.32
C LYS A 163 12.96 -14.33 2.23
N LYS A 164 13.23 -14.78 3.45
CA LYS A 164 12.25 -14.84 4.53
C LYS A 164 12.20 -13.54 5.31
N GLN A 165 11.02 -13.09 5.69
CA GLN A 165 10.86 -11.86 6.45
C GLN A 165 10.58 -12.14 7.93
N HIS A 166 10.46 -11.08 8.74
CA HIS A 166 10.26 -11.21 10.17
C HIS A 166 8.77 -11.34 10.49
N SER A 167 7.94 -10.41 10.01
CA SER A 167 6.49 -10.45 10.15
C SER A 167 5.75 -9.96 8.91
N TYR A 168 4.47 -10.32 8.82
CA TYR A 168 3.56 -9.93 7.75
C TYR A 168 2.24 -9.47 8.40
N HIS A 169 1.94 -8.18 8.29
CA HIS A 169 0.75 -7.54 8.83
C HIS A 169 -0.18 -7.14 7.70
N TYR A 170 -1.47 -7.40 7.86
CA TYR A 170 -2.52 -7.11 6.88
C TYR A 170 -3.60 -6.29 7.57
N ILE A 171 -3.44 -4.97 7.45
CA ILE A 171 -4.19 -3.97 8.21
C ILE A 171 -5.40 -3.55 7.38
N LEU A 172 -6.60 -3.74 7.91
CA LEU A 172 -7.83 -3.36 7.22
C LEU A 172 -8.22 -1.91 7.54
N THR A 173 -8.73 -1.21 6.53
CA THR A 173 -9.38 0.09 6.71
C THR A 173 -10.53 0.29 5.72
N ASN A 174 -11.57 0.99 6.17
CA ASN A 174 -12.75 1.36 5.38
C ASN A 174 -12.83 2.88 5.09
N LEU A 175 -11.83 3.65 5.53
CA LEU A 175 -11.86 5.12 5.46
C LEU A 175 -11.02 5.68 4.32
N SER A 176 -9.86 5.10 4.03
CA SER A 176 -9.05 5.47 2.87
C SER A 176 -9.46 4.69 1.61
N LYS A 177 -9.16 5.25 0.45
CA LYS A 177 -9.15 4.57 -0.86
C LYS A 177 -7.69 4.30 -1.22
N GLY A 178 -7.41 3.09 -1.67
CA GLY A 178 -6.07 2.63 -2.02
C GLY A 178 -5.48 1.69 -0.97
N SER A 179 -4.51 0.91 -1.39
CA SER A 179 -3.78 0.00 -0.52
C SER A 179 -2.29 0.34 -0.58
N PHE A 180 -1.54 -0.02 0.47
CA PHE A 180 -0.15 0.40 0.61
C PHE A 180 0.72 -0.68 1.23
N GLY A 181 1.74 -1.09 0.50
CA GLY A 181 2.87 -1.87 0.98
C GLY A 181 3.92 -1.01 1.70
N ILE A 182 4.06 -1.20 3.00
CA ILE A 182 4.98 -0.48 3.89
C ILE A 182 5.92 -1.49 4.57
N HIS A 183 7.15 -1.07 4.87
CA HIS A 183 8.09 -1.91 5.58
C HIS A 183 8.98 -1.14 6.53
N PHE A 184 9.47 -1.84 7.53
CA PHE A 184 10.55 -1.37 8.38
C PHE A 184 11.59 -2.46 8.57
N LYS A 185 12.84 -2.03 8.77
CA LYS A 185 13.96 -2.94 8.96
C LYS A 185 13.96 -3.50 10.38
N ASN A 186 13.95 -4.82 10.48
CA ASN A 186 14.15 -5.57 11.72
C ASN A 186 15.40 -6.46 11.57
N ARG A 187 16.55 -5.93 12.02
CA ARG A 187 17.88 -6.54 11.80
C ARG A 187 18.16 -6.75 10.30
N ASN A 188 18.18 -8.00 9.84
CA ASN A 188 18.43 -8.37 8.43
C ASN A 188 17.16 -8.74 7.67
N LYS A 189 15.99 -8.55 8.28
CA LYS A 189 14.68 -8.88 7.73
C LYS A 189 13.76 -7.65 7.79
N LEU A 190 12.58 -7.78 7.19
CA LEU A 190 11.56 -6.75 7.20
C LEU A 190 10.40 -7.15 8.11
N ASP A 191 9.86 -6.15 8.82
CA ASP A 191 8.47 -6.16 9.27
C ASP A 191 7.65 -5.57 8.12
N MET A 192 6.77 -6.37 7.54
CA MET A 192 5.98 -5.99 6.37
C MET A 192 4.55 -5.64 6.76
N PHE A 193 4.06 -4.52 6.27
CA PHE A 193 2.72 -4.03 6.52
C PHE A 193 2.02 -3.80 5.19
N SER A 194 0.89 -4.45 4.99
CA SER A 194 -0.01 -4.18 3.87
C SER A 194 -1.26 -3.52 4.44
N VAL A 195 -1.42 -2.21 4.20
CA VAL A 195 -2.63 -1.48 4.57
C VAL A 195 -3.62 -1.61 3.43
N MET A 196 -4.77 -2.21 3.71
CA MET A 196 -5.69 -2.74 2.73
C MET A 196 -7.06 -2.09 2.85
N SER A 197 -7.44 -1.39 1.78
CA SER A 197 -8.83 -0.96 1.61
C SER A 197 -9.70 -2.14 1.22
N LEU A 198 -10.88 -2.26 1.82
CA LEU A 198 -11.84 -3.29 1.44
C LEU A 198 -12.59 -2.98 0.14
N PHE A 199 -12.76 -1.69 -0.20
CA PHE A 199 -13.54 -1.14 -1.32
C PHE A 199 -15.00 -1.60 -1.37
N THR A 200 -15.25 -2.86 -1.73
CA THR A 200 -16.58 -3.48 -1.80
C THR A 200 -16.42 -4.96 -1.50
N VAL A 201 -17.36 -5.52 -0.74
CA VAL A 201 -17.41 -6.95 -0.42
C VAL A 201 -18.65 -7.55 -1.09
N SER A 202 -18.46 -8.65 -1.80
CA SER A 202 -19.50 -9.44 -2.45
C SER A 202 -19.43 -10.89 -1.98
N ASP A 203 -20.56 -11.60 -2.07
CA ASP A 203 -20.58 -13.05 -1.89
C ASP A 203 -19.94 -13.79 -3.07
N ASN A 204 -19.71 -13.11 -4.19
CA ASN A 204 -19.03 -13.62 -5.36
C ASN A 204 -17.51 -13.40 -5.26
N GLU A 205 -16.75 -14.50 -5.24
CA GLU A 205 -15.28 -14.48 -5.16
C GLU A 205 -14.62 -13.77 -6.35
N GLU A 206 -15.17 -13.91 -7.56
CA GLU A 206 -14.66 -13.22 -8.74
C GLU A 206 -14.83 -11.70 -8.60
N GLU A 207 -15.98 -11.25 -8.12
CA GLU A 207 -16.21 -9.82 -7.89
C GLU A 207 -15.23 -9.26 -6.87
N ASN A 208 -15.02 -9.96 -5.76
CA ASN A 208 -14.04 -9.56 -4.75
C ASN A 208 -12.61 -9.43 -5.31
N GLU A 209 -12.21 -10.35 -6.19
CA GLU A 209 -10.91 -10.28 -6.87
C GLU A 209 -10.77 -9.02 -7.74
N PHE A 210 -11.84 -8.61 -8.44
CA PHE A 210 -11.83 -7.48 -9.37
C PHE A 210 -12.26 -6.14 -8.77
N TYR A 211 -12.80 -6.12 -7.55
CA TYR A 211 -12.90 -4.90 -6.74
C TYR A 211 -11.52 -4.43 -6.23
N ARG A 212 -10.49 -5.27 -6.35
CA ARG A 212 -9.09 -4.93 -6.05
C ARG A 212 -8.89 -4.42 -4.61
N GLY A 213 -9.67 -4.96 -3.68
CA GLY A 213 -9.56 -4.69 -2.25
C GLY A 213 -8.90 -5.81 -1.46
N ALA A 214 -9.14 -5.81 -0.16
CA ALA A 214 -8.57 -6.76 0.80
C ALA A 214 -8.95 -8.25 0.59
N LEU A 215 -9.83 -8.54 -0.38
CA LEU A 215 -10.22 -9.91 -0.77
C LEU A 215 -9.66 -10.31 -2.14
N SER A 216 -8.77 -9.50 -2.72
CA SER A 216 -8.07 -9.84 -3.96
C SER A 216 -6.73 -10.50 -3.67
N THR A 217 -6.53 -11.67 -4.29
CA THR A 217 -5.26 -12.40 -4.32
C THR A 217 -4.19 -11.56 -5.01
N ASN A 218 -4.54 -10.92 -6.14
CA ASN A 218 -3.61 -10.08 -6.89
C ASN A 218 -3.13 -8.88 -6.08
N VAL A 219 -4.06 -8.13 -5.46
CA VAL A 219 -3.68 -6.95 -4.67
C VAL A 219 -2.92 -7.35 -3.40
N THR A 220 -3.29 -8.46 -2.75
CA THR A 220 -2.54 -8.98 -1.61
C THR A 220 -1.06 -9.19 -1.95
N ILE A 221 -0.76 -9.83 -3.10
CA ILE A 221 0.63 -10.04 -3.54
C ILE A 221 1.27 -8.71 -3.94
N HIS A 222 0.55 -7.85 -4.66
CA HIS A 222 1.04 -6.55 -5.13
C HIS A 222 1.55 -5.70 -3.98
N GLU A 223 0.76 -5.54 -2.92
CA GLU A 223 1.13 -4.71 -1.78
C GLU A 223 2.29 -5.30 -0.98
N PHE A 224 2.35 -6.63 -0.81
CA PHE A 224 3.51 -7.25 -0.19
C PHE A 224 4.76 -7.25 -1.08
N ALA A 225 4.65 -7.03 -2.38
CA ALA A 225 5.81 -6.91 -3.26
C ALA A 225 6.51 -5.54 -3.11
N HIS A 226 5.78 -4.45 -2.84
CA HIS A 226 6.34 -3.10 -2.69
C HIS A 226 7.47 -2.98 -1.66
N PRO A 227 7.33 -3.50 -0.42
CA PRO A 227 8.41 -3.59 0.57
C PRO A 227 9.74 -4.17 0.09
N ILE A 228 9.71 -5.00 -0.96
CA ILE A 228 10.89 -5.68 -1.49
C ILE A 228 11.40 -4.98 -2.75
N ILE A 229 10.49 -4.61 -3.66
CA ILE A 229 10.82 -4.03 -4.96
C ILE A 229 11.26 -2.56 -4.84
N ASN A 230 10.55 -1.73 -4.07
CA ASN A 230 10.87 -0.30 -4.00
C ASN A 230 12.32 -0.05 -3.50
N PRO A 231 12.78 -0.66 -2.39
CA PRO A 231 14.17 -0.50 -1.95
C PRO A 231 15.20 -1.07 -2.92
N LEU A 232 14.82 -2.09 -3.70
CA LEU A 232 15.69 -2.70 -4.69
C LEU A 232 15.88 -1.76 -5.90
N THR A 233 14.83 -1.07 -6.31
CA THR A 233 14.89 0.01 -7.30
C THR A 233 15.74 1.17 -6.81
N GLU A 234 15.54 1.63 -5.58
CA GLU A 234 16.34 2.70 -4.96
C GLU A 234 17.83 2.33 -4.92
N LYS A 235 18.15 1.10 -4.50
CA LYS A 235 19.53 0.58 -4.45
C LYS A 235 20.19 0.55 -5.84
N ASN A 236 19.41 0.38 -6.90
CA ASN A 236 19.89 0.27 -8.28
C ASN A 236 19.51 1.50 -9.13
N ILE A 237 19.30 2.66 -8.50
CA ILE A 237 18.72 3.83 -9.17
C ILE A 237 19.49 4.29 -10.41
N GLU A 238 20.82 4.16 -10.42
CA GLU A 238 21.65 4.53 -11.58
C GLU A 238 21.41 3.59 -12.78
N LEU A 239 21.19 2.30 -12.52
CA LEU A 239 20.79 1.36 -13.57
C LEU A 239 19.37 1.66 -14.06
N VAL A 240 18.44 1.97 -13.16
CA VAL A 240 17.05 2.33 -13.50
C VAL A 240 17.02 3.58 -14.37
N LYS A 241 17.77 4.62 -14.02
CA LYS A 241 17.88 5.88 -14.78
C LYS A 241 18.47 5.67 -16.18
N LYS A 242 19.34 4.68 -16.39
CA LYS A 242 19.88 4.35 -17.73
C LYS A 242 18.78 4.06 -18.75
N TYR A 243 17.63 3.54 -18.31
CA TYR A 243 16.52 3.16 -19.18
C TYR A 243 15.34 4.14 -19.12
N SER A 244 15.56 5.38 -18.66
CA SER A 244 14.49 6.38 -18.54
C SER A 244 13.82 6.76 -19.86
N GLU A 245 14.46 6.49 -21.00
CA GLU A 245 13.83 6.65 -22.32
C GLU A 245 12.56 5.78 -22.46
N GLY A 246 12.50 4.64 -21.78
CA GLY A 246 11.30 3.81 -21.69
C GLY A 246 10.09 4.59 -21.18
N TYR A 247 10.29 5.55 -20.28
CA TYR A 247 9.22 6.41 -19.79
C TYR A 247 8.60 7.25 -20.90
N GLU A 248 9.42 7.79 -21.80
CA GLU A 248 8.96 8.60 -22.94
C GLU A 248 8.10 7.78 -23.89
N TRP A 249 8.46 6.53 -24.15
CA TRP A 249 7.67 5.63 -25.00
C TRP A 249 6.32 5.27 -24.38
N LEU A 250 6.26 5.20 -23.04
CA LEU A 250 5.06 4.88 -22.27
C LEU A 250 4.10 6.05 -22.10
N LYS A 251 4.55 7.30 -22.24
CA LYS A 251 3.70 8.50 -22.03
C LYS A 251 2.39 8.47 -22.81
N GLN A 252 2.41 7.94 -24.04
CA GLN A 252 1.22 7.83 -24.89
C GLN A 252 0.14 6.88 -24.33
N TYR A 253 0.51 5.99 -23.39
CA TYR A 253 -0.39 5.03 -22.77
C TYR A 253 -0.76 5.40 -21.32
N LYS A 254 -0.12 6.44 -20.75
CA LYS A 254 -0.35 6.88 -19.38
C LYS A 254 -1.78 7.43 -19.22
N GLN A 255 -2.47 6.95 -18.20
CA GLN A 255 -3.83 7.38 -17.89
C GLN A 255 -3.81 8.74 -17.14
N PRO A 256 -4.84 9.57 -17.32
CA PRO A 256 -4.95 10.86 -16.62
C PRO A 256 -5.14 10.69 -15.10
N ASN A 257 -5.00 11.79 -14.35
CA ASN A 257 -5.34 11.87 -12.92
C ASN A 257 -4.73 10.74 -12.05
N PHE A 258 -3.47 10.40 -12.30
CA PHE A 258 -2.74 9.35 -11.56
C PHE A 258 -3.36 7.95 -11.67
N GLN A 259 -4.29 7.70 -12.60
CA GLN A 259 -4.94 6.39 -12.75
C GLN A 259 -3.99 5.27 -13.18
N SER A 260 -2.83 5.61 -13.75
CA SER A 260 -1.78 4.64 -13.99
C SER A 260 -1.12 4.15 -12.70
N GLY A 261 -1.22 4.86 -11.57
CA GLY A 261 -0.62 4.44 -10.30
C GLY A 261 0.85 4.84 -10.12
N TYR A 262 1.41 5.64 -11.02
CA TYR A 262 2.78 6.18 -10.89
C TYR A 262 2.89 7.63 -11.40
N GLY A 263 3.72 8.41 -10.71
CA GLY A 263 4.03 9.81 -10.98
C GLY A 263 5.24 9.98 -11.87
N ASP A 264 6.34 9.33 -11.56
CA ASP A 264 7.65 9.45 -12.20
C ASP A 264 8.16 8.10 -12.77
N TRP A 265 9.45 8.04 -13.11
CA TRP A 265 10.04 6.88 -13.80
C TRP A 265 10.33 5.71 -12.85
N ASP A 266 10.87 5.99 -11.68
CA ASP A 266 11.17 4.98 -10.66
C ASP A 266 9.88 4.37 -10.08
N GLU A 267 8.85 5.18 -9.82
CA GLU A 267 7.52 4.65 -9.50
C GLU A 267 6.95 3.80 -10.65
N CYS A 268 7.15 4.22 -11.91
CA CYS A 268 6.72 3.45 -13.06
C CYS A 268 7.37 2.06 -13.07
N VAL A 269 8.69 1.97 -12.94
CA VAL A 269 9.42 0.70 -12.89
C VAL A 269 8.94 -0.17 -11.73
N ASN A 270 8.76 0.42 -10.54
CA ASN A 270 8.22 -0.28 -9.37
C ASN A 270 6.86 -0.91 -9.68
N GLU A 271 5.90 -0.10 -10.15
CA GLU A 271 4.54 -0.53 -10.49
C GLU A 271 4.50 -1.67 -11.51
N TYR A 272 5.33 -1.58 -12.57
CA TYR A 272 5.43 -2.64 -13.57
C TYR A 272 5.90 -3.96 -12.96
N ILE A 273 6.96 -3.92 -12.15
CA ILE A 273 7.52 -5.12 -11.54
C ILE A 273 6.54 -5.71 -10.54
N VAL A 274 5.96 -4.92 -9.62
CA VAL A 274 5.02 -5.46 -8.61
C VAL A 274 3.75 -6.03 -9.23
N ARG A 275 3.21 -5.43 -10.30
CA ARG A 275 2.06 -5.98 -11.04
C ARG A 275 2.40 -7.27 -11.74
N ALA A 276 3.56 -7.33 -12.39
CA ALA A 276 4.03 -8.57 -13.00
C ALA A 276 4.19 -9.67 -11.94
N VAL A 277 4.75 -9.37 -10.75
CA VAL A 277 4.87 -10.33 -9.64
C VAL A 277 3.49 -10.80 -9.19
N ALA A 278 2.55 -9.88 -8.97
CA ALA A 278 1.19 -10.19 -8.55
C ALA A 278 0.47 -11.10 -9.56
N ILE A 279 0.57 -10.79 -10.85
CA ILE A 279 0.01 -11.63 -11.93
C ILE A 279 0.67 -13.01 -11.94
N TYR A 280 2.00 -13.06 -11.85
CA TYR A 280 2.76 -14.30 -11.95
C TYR A 280 2.46 -15.24 -10.77
N LEU A 281 2.50 -14.73 -9.54
CA LEU A 281 2.28 -15.53 -8.34
C LEU A 281 0.80 -15.90 -8.15
N ALA A 282 -0.15 -15.05 -8.52
CA ALA A 282 -1.57 -15.43 -8.52
C ALA A 282 -1.82 -16.66 -9.42
N LYS A 283 -1.23 -16.71 -10.62
CA LYS A 283 -1.30 -17.89 -11.50
C LYS A 283 -0.70 -19.14 -10.85
N LYS A 284 0.39 -19.00 -10.08
CA LYS A 284 1.02 -20.11 -9.34
C LYS A 284 0.18 -20.60 -8.16
N LEU A 285 -0.64 -19.73 -7.57
CA LEU A 285 -1.59 -20.07 -6.51
C LEU A 285 -2.86 -20.77 -7.04
N GLY A 286 -2.94 -21.06 -8.34
CA GLY A 286 -4.10 -21.71 -8.97
C GLY A 286 -5.05 -20.73 -9.66
N GLU A 287 -4.87 -19.42 -9.46
CA GLU A 287 -5.74 -18.36 -10.00
C GLU A 287 -5.37 -17.96 -11.43
N LYS A 288 -5.25 -18.95 -12.32
CA LYS A 288 -4.80 -18.73 -13.70
C LYS A 288 -5.73 -17.80 -14.48
N GLU A 289 -7.04 -17.95 -14.30
CA GLU A 289 -8.02 -17.12 -14.98
C GLU A 289 -7.96 -15.67 -14.50
N TYR A 290 -7.92 -15.44 -13.18
CA TYR A 290 -7.82 -14.11 -12.61
C TYR A 290 -6.50 -13.44 -12.98
N GLY A 291 -5.37 -14.15 -12.93
CA GLY A 291 -4.09 -13.62 -13.40
C GLY A 291 -4.10 -13.22 -14.88
N ASN A 292 -4.82 -13.95 -15.74
CA ASN A 292 -4.98 -13.56 -17.15
C ASN A 292 -5.91 -12.35 -17.35
N LYS A 293 -6.98 -12.24 -16.54
CA LYS A 293 -7.88 -11.07 -16.55
C LYS A 293 -7.16 -9.81 -16.05
N HIS A 294 -6.36 -9.90 -14.98
CA HIS A 294 -5.52 -8.80 -14.51
C HIS A 294 -4.49 -8.37 -15.54
N LEU A 295 -3.77 -9.31 -16.18
CA LEU A 295 -2.87 -8.98 -17.30
C LEU A 295 -3.60 -8.22 -18.42
N LYS A 296 -4.79 -8.68 -18.82
CA LYS A 296 -5.58 -7.98 -19.85
C LYS A 296 -6.00 -6.59 -19.39
N TYR A 297 -6.37 -6.42 -18.12
CA TYR A 297 -6.75 -5.14 -17.55
C TYR A 297 -5.57 -4.18 -17.51
N ASP A 298 -4.44 -4.58 -16.94
CA ASP A 298 -3.25 -3.72 -16.84
C ASP A 298 -2.70 -3.35 -18.23
N MET A 299 -2.73 -4.29 -19.20
CA MET A 299 -2.37 -3.99 -20.59
C MET A 299 -3.29 -2.93 -21.21
N LYS A 300 -4.59 -2.89 -20.84
CA LYS A 300 -5.50 -1.81 -21.25
C LYS A 300 -5.20 -0.49 -20.54
N MET A 301 -4.70 -0.53 -19.31
CA MET A 301 -4.26 0.63 -18.54
C MET A 301 -2.88 1.16 -18.98
N GLY A 302 -2.29 0.57 -20.04
CA GLY A 302 -1.05 1.04 -20.65
C GLY A 302 0.21 0.30 -20.22
N TYR A 303 0.09 -0.76 -19.41
CA TYR A 303 1.24 -1.52 -18.90
C TYR A 303 1.90 -2.45 -19.95
N ARG A 304 2.49 -1.86 -21.00
CA ARG A 304 2.99 -2.59 -22.19
C ARG A 304 4.11 -3.61 -21.96
N TYR A 305 4.98 -3.41 -20.98
CA TYR A 305 6.10 -4.33 -20.67
C TYR A 305 5.73 -5.57 -19.84
N LEU A 306 4.47 -5.72 -19.40
CA LEU A 306 4.09 -6.87 -18.56
C LEU A 306 4.40 -8.24 -19.18
N PRO A 307 4.15 -8.50 -20.48
CA PRO A 307 4.49 -9.80 -21.08
C PRO A 307 5.98 -10.13 -20.96
N ALA A 308 6.86 -9.18 -21.25
CA ALA A 308 8.31 -9.37 -21.17
C ALA A 308 8.79 -9.62 -19.73
N LEU A 309 8.23 -8.91 -18.74
CA LEU A 309 8.52 -9.17 -17.32
C LEU A 309 8.05 -10.57 -16.88
N LEU A 310 6.88 -11.01 -17.32
CA LEU A 310 6.38 -12.36 -17.03
C LEU A 310 7.27 -13.45 -17.63
N ASP A 311 7.84 -13.23 -18.81
CA ASP A 311 8.80 -14.15 -19.42
C ASP A 311 10.14 -14.16 -18.64
N LYS A 312 10.62 -12.99 -18.20
CA LYS A 312 11.81 -12.90 -17.32
C LYS A 312 11.60 -13.65 -16.00
N PHE A 313 10.40 -13.64 -15.40
CA PHE A 313 10.14 -14.44 -14.18
C PHE A 313 10.14 -15.95 -14.43
N GLN A 314 9.66 -16.42 -15.57
CA GLN A 314 9.80 -17.84 -15.94
C GLN A 314 11.27 -18.24 -16.10
N TYR A 315 12.08 -17.35 -16.68
CA TYR A 315 13.51 -17.57 -16.79
C TYR A 315 14.18 -17.59 -15.41
N TYR A 316 13.91 -16.62 -14.55
CA TYR A 316 14.40 -16.55 -13.17
C TYR A 316 14.15 -17.85 -12.40
N GLU A 317 12.92 -18.37 -12.43
CA GLU A 317 12.59 -19.59 -11.69
C GLU A 317 13.24 -20.86 -12.24
N LYS A 318 13.56 -20.90 -13.54
CA LYS A 318 14.30 -22.02 -14.14
C LYS A 318 15.80 -21.98 -13.85
N HIS A 319 16.34 -20.84 -13.41
CA HIS A 319 17.77 -20.60 -13.20
C HIS A 319 18.07 -20.17 -11.76
N ARG A 320 17.38 -20.76 -10.77
CA ARG A 320 17.55 -20.46 -9.33
C ARG A 320 18.89 -20.92 -8.75
N ASP A 321 19.63 -21.74 -9.48
CA ASP A 321 21.03 -22.09 -9.20
C ASP A 321 21.97 -20.89 -9.41
N ILE A 322 21.64 -20.00 -10.34
CA ILE A 322 22.37 -18.76 -10.64
C ILE A 322 21.77 -17.58 -9.84
N TYR A 323 20.45 -17.39 -9.95
CA TYR A 323 19.72 -16.29 -9.34
C TYR A 323 18.98 -16.76 -8.09
N LYS A 324 19.63 -16.68 -6.93
CA LYS A 324 19.08 -17.24 -5.69
C LYS A 324 17.99 -16.35 -5.11
N MET A 325 18.13 -15.04 -5.26
CA MET A 325 17.21 -14.02 -4.78
C MET A 325 16.80 -13.10 -5.93
N ILE A 326 15.69 -12.39 -5.77
CA ILE A 326 15.25 -11.40 -6.76
C ILE A 326 16.30 -10.29 -6.97
N ASP A 327 17.08 -9.97 -5.93
CA ASP A 327 18.19 -9.02 -5.98
C ASP A 327 19.22 -9.40 -7.05
N ASP A 328 19.52 -10.70 -7.19
CA ASP A 328 20.51 -11.22 -8.13
C ASP A 328 20.02 -11.09 -9.59
N PHE A 329 18.71 -11.02 -9.78
CA PHE A 329 18.04 -10.98 -11.08
C PHE A 329 17.51 -9.59 -11.45
N TYR A 330 17.61 -8.60 -10.55
CA TYR A 330 16.95 -7.32 -10.74
C TYR A 330 17.42 -6.57 -12.00
N SER A 331 18.70 -6.68 -12.37
CA SER A 331 19.22 -6.07 -13.60
C SER A 331 18.51 -6.59 -14.85
N GLU A 332 18.18 -7.88 -14.89
CA GLU A 332 17.46 -8.53 -16.00
C GLU A 332 16.01 -8.05 -16.11
N LEU A 333 15.41 -7.66 -14.98
CA LEU A 333 14.06 -7.09 -14.95
C LEU A 333 14.05 -5.67 -15.51
N VAL A 334 15.02 -4.85 -15.10
CA VAL A 334 15.10 -3.45 -15.56
C VAL A 334 15.50 -3.37 -17.04
N GLU A 335 16.29 -4.31 -17.53
CA GLU A 335 16.68 -4.33 -18.95
C GLU A 335 15.48 -4.46 -19.91
N VAL A 336 14.34 -5.00 -19.46
CA VAL A 336 13.11 -5.06 -20.27
C VAL A 336 12.69 -3.68 -20.81
N PHE A 337 12.98 -2.61 -20.08
CA PHE A 337 12.65 -1.24 -20.48
C PHE A 337 13.58 -0.66 -21.56
N ALA A 338 14.61 -1.40 -22.00
CA ALA A 338 15.50 -0.99 -23.09
C ALA A 338 14.84 -1.11 -24.47
N GLU A 339 13.79 -1.92 -24.59
CA GLU A 339 13.12 -2.19 -25.86
C GLU A 339 11.94 -1.25 -26.07
N ARG A 340 11.79 -0.72 -27.30
CA ARG A 340 10.68 0.18 -27.62
C ARG A 340 9.36 -0.58 -27.76
N VAL A 341 8.30 -0.05 -27.16
CA VAL A 341 6.93 -0.61 -27.13
C VAL A 341 5.90 0.21 -27.89
#